data_AF-A0A067PEN4-F1
#
_entry.id   AF-A0A067PEN4-F1
#
_cell.length_a   1.000
_cell.length_b   1.000
_cell.length_c   1.000
_cell.angle_alpha   90.00
_cell.angle_beta   90.00
_cell.angle_gamma   90.00
#
_symmetry.space_group_name_H-M   'P 1'
#
loop_
_entity.id
_entity.type
_entity.pdbx_description
1 polymer ?
#
loop_
_entity_poly.entity_id
_entity_poly.type
_entity_poly.pdbx_seq_one_letter_code
_entity_poly.pdbx_strand_id
1 'polypeptide(L)'
;MQFGRRKDYPKAKENRHELSKEELDELKDAQRKFRENWPEYDRARRELKIALTKQFNTIYASDVNSLHSWGQLCQILEIVPVPETLQSRREAVKDTHVNLVDLVDTRSTSQRVRVFRTELHLSIYTKATDRFFPKRSAYAGGLLLFLLRNIMYPDRSKTRHCSGR
;
A
#
# COMPACT_ATOMS: atom_id res chain seq x y z
N MET A 1 51.10 3.45 30.45
CA MET A 1 51.89 3.81 29.25
C MET A 1 50.98 3.74 28.03
N GLN A 2 50.67 4.91 27.48
CA GLN A 2 50.18 5.29 26.15
C GLN A 2 49.45 4.25 25.27
N PHE A 3 48.13 4.37 25.17
CA PHE A 3 47.37 3.91 24.01
C PHE A 3 47.48 4.96 22.90
N GLY A 4 48.31 4.65 21.91
CA GLY A 4 48.53 5.46 20.73
C GLY A 4 47.38 5.39 19.72
N ARG A 5 47.17 6.57 19.12
CA ARG A 5 46.43 6.88 17.88
C ARG A 5 44.94 7.22 18.05
N ARG A 6 44.71 8.49 18.41
CA ARG A 6 43.56 9.25 17.92
C ARG A 6 43.48 9.01 16.42
N LYS A 7 42.38 8.43 15.95
CA LYS A 7 42.02 8.53 14.53
C LYS A 7 41.70 9.99 14.30
N ASP A 8 42.59 10.68 13.61
CA ASP A 8 42.30 11.98 13.02
C ASP A 8 41.22 11.76 11.96
N TYR A 9 39.96 11.82 12.40
CA TYR A 9 38.85 11.99 11.49
C TYR A 9 39.10 13.32 10.78
N PRO A 10 39.13 13.34 9.43
CA PRO A 10 39.17 14.61 8.72
C PRO A 10 37.98 15.41 9.25
N LYS A 11 38.26 16.57 9.86
CA LYS A 11 37.20 17.53 10.20
C LYS A 11 36.52 17.80 8.87
N ALA A 12 35.35 17.20 8.67
CA ALA A 12 34.48 17.53 7.57
C ALA A 12 34.35 19.04 7.66
N LYS A 13 34.90 19.75 6.66
CA LYS A 13 34.63 21.16 6.50
C LYS A 13 33.13 21.23 6.42
N GLU A 14 32.53 21.77 7.47
CA GLU A 14 31.12 21.96 7.61
C GLU A 14 30.74 23.00 6.55
N ASN A 15 30.53 22.55 5.31
CA ASN A 15 29.80 23.30 4.32
C ASN A 15 28.33 23.29 4.76
N ARG A 16 28.03 24.00 5.85
CA ARG A 16 26.74 24.63 6.02
C ARG A 16 26.71 25.74 4.96
N HIS A 17 26.25 25.40 3.77
CA HIS A 17 25.62 26.41 2.93
C HIS A 17 24.42 26.90 3.76
N GLU A 18 24.63 27.96 4.53
CA GLU A 18 23.53 28.77 5.04
C GLU A 18 22.76 29.21 3.80
N LEU A 19 21.51 28.77 3.71
CA LEU A 19 20.59 29.20 2.66
C LEU A 19 20.60 30.73 2.64
N SER A 20 20.77 31.31 1.46
CA SER A 20 20.66 32.75 1.27
C SER A 20 19.28 33.24 1.71
N LYS A 21 19.16 34.56 1.97
CA LYS A 21 17.86 35.14 2.36
C LYS A 21 16.82 34.93 1.26
N GLU A 22 17.26 35.02 0.02
CA GLU A 22 16.48 34.81 -1.19
C GLU A 22 15.95 33.37 -1.26
N GLU A 23 16.81 32.36 -1.10
CA GLU A 23 16.39 30.93 -1.06
C GLU A 23 15.44 30.65 0.11
N LEU A 24 15.68 31.27 1.26
CA LEU A 24 14.82 31.12 2.42
C LEU A 24 13.43 31.72 2.18
N ASP A 25 13.34 32.88 1.52
CA ASP A 25 12.08 33.53 1.20
C ASP A 25 11.31 32.77 0.10
N GLU A 26 12.00 32.22 -0.89
CA GLU A 26 11.41 31.31 -1.89
C GLU A 26 10.80 30.06 -1.24
N LEU A 27 11.50 29.44 -0.27
CA LEU A 27 11.00 28.28 0.46
C LEU A 27 9.77 28.62 1.31
N LYS A 28 9.76 29.78 1.99
CA LYS A 28 8.59 30.25 2.75
C LYS A 28 7.39 30.49 1.84
N ASP A 29 7.62 31.08 0.66
CA ASP A 29 6.59 31.33 -0.34
C ASP A 29 6.02 30.03 -0.91
N ALA A 30 6.88 29.06 -1.22
CA ALA A 30 6.47 27.72 -1.63
C ALA A 30 5.64 27.02 -0.53
N GLN A 31 6.07 27.14 0.74
CA GLN A 31 5.34 26.57 1.88
C GLN A 31 3.98 27.24 2.08
N ARG A 32 3.88 28.57 1.91
CA ARG A 32 2.61 29.31 1.97
C ARG A 32 1.66 28.83 0.88
N LYS A 33 2.11 28.82 -0.38
CA LYS A 33 1.31 28.34 -1.53
C LYS A 33 0.87 26.88 -1.35
N PHE A 34 1.73 26.03 -0.82
CA PHE A 34 1.36 24.64 -0.52
C PHE A 34 0.25 24.56 0.53
N ARG A 35 0.33 25.35 1.61
CA ARG A 35 -0.71 25.41 2.65
C ARG A 35 -2.03 25.95 2.12
N GLU A 36 -1.98 26.96 1.26
CA GLU A 36 -3.17 27.55 0.63
C GLU A 36 -3.91 26.53 -0.26
N ASN A 37 -3.17 25.71 -1.03
CA ASN A 37 -3.73 24.67 -1.89
C ASN A 37 -4.02 23.32 -1.18
N TRP A 38 -3.67 23.22 0.11
CA TRP A 38 -3.86 21.98 0.88
C TRP A 38 -5.34 21.52 0.94
N PRO A 39 -6.35 22.40 1.10
CA PRO A 39 -7.75 21.98 1.12
C PRO A 39 -8.21 21.28 -0.16
N GLU A 40 -7.82 21.80 -1.33
CA GLU A 40 -8.13 21.23 -2.64
C GLU A 40 -7.43 19.88 -2.81
N TYR A 41 -6.15 19.80 -2.43
CA TYR A 41 -5.39 18.55 -2.43
C TYR A 41 -6.04 17.49 -1.52
N ASP A 42 -6.41 17.86 -0.29
CA ASP A 42 -7.10 16.97 0.64
C ASP A 42 -8.45 16.50 0.08
N ARG A 43 -9.22 17.42 -0.53
CA ARG A 43 -10.49 17.08 -1.19
C ARG A 43 -10.28 16.07 -2.31
N ALA A 44 -9.38 16.34 -3.26
CA ALA A 44 -9.08 15.43 -4.36
C ALA A 44 -8.63 14.06 -3.84
N ARG A 45 -7.79 14.04 -2.79
CA ARG A 45 -7.34 12.81 -2.14
C ARG A 45 -8.50 12.04 -1.49
N ARG A 46 -9.47 12.73 -0.87
CA ARG A 46 -10.67 12.09 -0.30
C ARG A 46 -11.57 11.51 -1.39
N GLU A 47 -11.80 12.25 -2.46
CA GLU A 47 -12.62 11.80 -3.60
C GLU A 47 -12.00 10.58 -4.29
N LEU A 48 -10.67 10.57 -4.51
CA LEU A 48 -9.95 9.41 -5.04
C LEU A 48 -10.13 8.16 -4.17
N LYS A 49 -10.01 8.30 -2.84
CA LYS A 49 -10.22 7.18 -1.90
C LYS A 49 -11.64 6.61 -2.01
N ILE A 50 -12.64 7.48 -2.13
CA ILE A 50 -14.04 7.08 -2.30
C ILE A 50 -14.22 6.34 -3.63
N ALA A 51 -13.68 6.89 -4.73
CA ALA A 51 -13.76 6.30 -6.05
C ALA A 51 -13.11 4.91 -6.11
N LEU A 52 -11.89 4.76 -5.59
CA LEU A 52 -11.21 3.45 -5.51
C LEU A 52 -12.01 2.42 -4.72
N THR A 53 -12.58 2.82 -3.57
CA THR A 53 -13.40 1.92 -2.76
C THR A 53 -14.67 1.50 -3.50
N LYS A 54 -15.36 2.46 -4.13
CA LYS A 54 -16.57 2.18 -4.91
C LYS A 54 -16.26 1.27 -6.09
N GLN A 55 -15.19 1.54 -6.84
CA GLN A 55 -14.79 0.75 -7.98
C GLN A 55 -14.42 -0.68 -7.58
N PHE A 56 -13.66 -0.86 -6.50
CA PHE A 56 -13.44 -2.19 -5.93
C PHE A 56 -14.76 -2.89 -5.63
N ASN A 57 -15.69 -2.20 -4.97
CA ASN A 57 -16.96 -2.81 -4.61
C ASN A 57 -17.81 -3.13 -5.85
N THR A 58 -17.80 -2.31 -6.88
CA THR A 58 -18.50 -2.58 -8.14
C THR A 58 -17.93 -3.80 -8.86
N ILE A 59 -16.61 -3.98 -8.84
CA ILE A 59 -15.95 -5.08 -9.56
C ILE A 59 -16.03 -6.38 -8.76
N TYR A 60 -15.81 -6.30 -7.44
CA TYR A 60 -15.57 -7.45 -6.59
C TYR A 60 -16.55 -7.58 -5.43
N ALA A 61 -17.11 -6.49 -4.88
CA ALA A 61 -18.05 -6.61 -3.78
C ALA A 61 -19.37 -7.20 -4.27
N SER A 62 -19.49 -8.47 -3.95
CA SER A 62 -20.65 -9.32 -4.11
C SER A 62 -20.92 -9.95 -2.73
N ASP A 63 -21.99 -10.73 -2.61
CA ASP A 63 -22.37 -11.34 -1.34
C ASP A 63 -21.18 -12.10 -0.69
N VAL A 64 -20.81 -11.72 0.53
CA VAL A 64 -19.73 -12.37 1.29
C VAL A 64 -20.01 -13.84 1.60
N ASN A 65 -21.26 -14.26 1.46
CA ASN A 65 -21.67 -15.66 1.62
C ASN A 65 -21.73 -16.41 0.29
N SER A 66 -21.50 -15.75 -0.85
CA SER A 66 -21.50 -16.36 -2.18
C SER A 66 -20.18 -17.07 -2.47
N LEU A 67 -20.22 -18.41 -2.47
CA LEU A 67 -19.09 -19.26 -2.85
C LEU A 67 -18.51 -18.87 -4.22
N HIS A 68 -19.37 -18.55 -5.19
CA HIS A 68 -18.98 -18.16 -6.54
C HIS A 68 -18.07 -16.92 -6.55
N SER A 69 -18.46 -15.88 -5.80
CA SER A 69 -17.75 -14.60 -5.69
C SER A 69 -16.34 -14.79 -5.15
N TRP A 70 -16.20 -15.60 -4.10
CA TRP A 70 -14.90 -15.98 -3.56
C TRP A 70 -14.05 -16.80 -4.54
N GLY A 71 -14.70 -17.61 -5.39
CA GLY A 71 -14.03 -18.40 -6.42
C GLY A 71 -13.41 -17.52 -7.51
N GLN A 72 -14.16 -16.55 -8.01
CA GLN A 72 -13.64 -15.57 -8.98
C GLN A 72 -12.49 -14.76 -8.37
N LEU A 73 -12.63 -14.32 -7.12
CA LEU A 73 -11.56 -13.61 -6.43
C LEU A 73 -10.30 -14.48 -6.27
N CYS A 74 -10.45 -15.77 -5.94
CA CYS A 74 -9.32 -16.70 -5.88
C CYS A 74 -8.58 -16.79 -7.22
N GLN A 75 -9.30 -16.88 -8.34
CA GLN A 75 -8.69 -16.93 -9.67
C GLN A 75 -7.90 -15.67 -10.01
N ILE A 76 -8.46 -14.49 -9.71
CA ILE A 76 -7.82 -13.20 -9.97
C ILE A 76 -6.56 -13.02 -9.11
N LEU A 77 -6.59 -13.55 -7.89
CA LEU A 77 -5.46 -13.55 -6.95
C LEU A 77 -4.46 -14.71 -7.18
N GLU A 78 -4.61 -15.45 -8.28
CA GLU A 78 -3.76 -16.59 -8.63
C GLU A 78 -3.67 -17.68 -7.54
N ILE A 79 -4.77 -17.88 -6.79
CA ILE A 79 -4.92 -18.98 -5.83
C ILE A 79 -5.35 -20.22 -6.61
N VAL A 80 -4.40 -21.13 -6.83
CA VAL A 80 -4.59 -22.38 -7.57
C VAL A 80 -4.03 -23.56 -6.76
N PRO A 81 -4.80 -24.65 -6.55
CA PRO A 81 -6.21 -24.83 -6.94
C PRO A 81 -7.14 -23.92 -6.12
N VAL A 82 -8.30 -23.56 -6.68
CA VAL A 82 -9.32 -22.81 -5.95
C VAL A 82 -9.88 -23.73 -4.85
N PRO A 83 -9.83 -23.35 -3.56
CA PRO A 83 -10.36 -24.19 -2.49
C PRO A 83 -11.85 -24.50 -2.66
N GLU A 84 -12.30 -25.65 -2.16
CA GLU A 84 -13.68 -26.11 -2.38
C GLU A 84 -14.69 -25.43 -1.45
N THR A 85 -14.28 -25.12 -0.22
CA THR A 85 -15.18 -24.56 0.80
C THR A 85 -15.07 -23.03 0.86
N LEU A 86 -16.17 -22.40 1.29
CA LEU A 86 -16.22 -20.95 1.51
C LEU A 86 -15.19 -20.49 2.55
N GLN A 87 -15.00 -21.27 3.61
CA GLN A 87 -14.04 -20.98 4.66
C GLN A 87 -12.60 -21.02 4.13
N SER A 88 -12.23 -22.08 3.41
CA SER A 88 -10.88 -22.21 2.85
C SER A 88 -10.58 -21.13 1.81
N ARG A 89 -11.58 -20.70 1.02
CA ARG A 89 -11.41 -19.54 0.13
C ARG A 89 -11.17 -18.24 0.90
N ARG A 90 -11.92 -18.00 1.97
CA ARG A 90 -11.74 -16.82 2.84
C ARG A 90 -10.33 -16.78 3.43
N GLU A 91 -9.82 -17.91 3.90
CA GLU A 91 -8.48 -18.06 4.45
C GLU A 91 -7.40 -17.84 3.39
N ALA A 92 -7.51 -18.49 2.23
CA ALA A 92 -6.53 -18.33 1.15
C ALA A 92 -6.44 -16.88 0.64
N VAL A 93 -7.57 -16.17 0.56
CA VAL A 93 -7.61 -14.74 0.21
C VAL A 93 -6.97 -13.87 1.30
N LYS A 94 -7.19 -14.17 2.60
CA LYS A 94 -6.54 -13.49 3.73
C LYS A 94 -5.02 -13.71 3.76
N ASP A 95 -4.55 -14.85 3.27
CA ASP A 95 -3.13 -15.17 3.21
C ASP A 95 -2.43 -14.58 1.99
N THR A 96 -3.20 -14.06 1.04
CA THR A 96 -2.66 -13.40 -0.14
C THR A 96 -2.34 -11.93 0.16
N HIS A 97 -1.21 -11.45 -0.36
CA HIS A 97 -0.79 -10.05 -0.24
C HIS A 97 -0.73 -9.42 -1.62
N VAL A 98 -1.63 -8.49 -1.91
CA VAL A 98 -1.69 -7.74 -3.18
C VAL A 98 -1.87 -6.25 -2.90
N ASN A 99 -1.42 -5.41 -3.81
CA ASN A 99 -1.77 -3.99 -3.74
C ASN A 99 -3.18 -3.81 -4.30
N LEU A 100 -4.06 -3.21 -3.50
CA LEU A 100 -5.47 -3.07 -3.84
C LEU A 100 -5.74 -2.03 -4.94
N VAL A 101 -4.86 -1.04 -5.11
CA VAL A 101 -4.95 -0.10 -6.24
C VAL A 101 -4.67 -0.87 -7.54
N ASP A 102 -3.59 -1.65 -7.56
CA ASP A 102 -3.25 -2.48 -8.72
C ASP A 102 -4.35 -3.52 -9.02
N LEU A 103 -4.98 -4.09 -7.98
CA LEU A 103 -6.10 -5.02 -8.14
C LEU A 103 -7.32 -4.37 -8.82
N VAL A 104 -7.62 -3.11 -8.51
CA VAL A 104 -8.68 -2.35 -9.19
C VAL A 104 -8.26 -2.02 -10.63
N ASP A 105 -7.00 -1.64 -10.83
CA ASP A 105 -6.43 -1.29 -12.14
C ASP A 105 -6.37 -2.48 -13.12
N THR A 106 -6.34 -3.73 -12.63
CA THR A 106 -6.31 -4.93 -13.50
C THR A 106 -7.45 -4.98 -14.50
N ARG A 107 -8.65 -4.47 -14.14
CA ARG A 107 -9.79 -4.44 -15.06
C ARG A 107 -9.59 -3.47 -16.21
N SER A 108 -8.91 -2.35 -15.97
CA SER A 108 -8.65 -1.34 -17.00
C SER A 108 -7.42 -1.69 -17.84
N THR A 109 -6.44 -2.37 -17.25
CA THR A 109 -5.15 -2.66 -17.90
C THR A 109 -5.07 -4.06 -18.51
N SER A 110 -5.99 -4.96 -18.15
CA SER A 110 -5.92 -6.40 -18.46
C SER A 110 -4.62 -7.08 -18.02
N GLN A 111 -3.85 -6.44 -17.16
CA GLN A 111 -2.62 -6.99 -16.58
C GLN A 111 -2.95 -7.78 -15.32
N ARG A 112 -2.16 -8.83 -15.08
CA ARG A 112 -2.28 -9.64 -13.87
C ARG A 112 -1.80 -8.85 -12.66
N VAL A 113 -2.52 -9.00 -11.54
CA VAL A 113 -2.12 -8.35 -10.28
C VAL A 113 -0.85 -9.00 -9.75
N ARG A 114 0.09 -8.18 -9.28
CA ARG A 114 1.29 -8.70 -8.62
C ARG A 114 0.94 -9.23 -7.23
N VAL A 115 1.18 -10.52 -7.03
CA VAL A 115 1.03 -11.17 -5.72
C VAL A 115 2.37 -11.19 -4.98
N PHE A 116 2.37 -10.68 -3.75
CA PHE A 116 3.54 -10.62 -2.88
C PHE A 116 3.56 -11.80 -1.91
N ARG A 117 4.77 -12.29 -1.60
CA ARG A 117 4.97 -13.40 -0.66
C ARG A 117 4.70 -13.01 0.80
N THR A 118 4.90 -11.74 1.16
CA THR A 118 4.81 -11.26 2.54
C THR A 118 4.16 -9.89 2.60
N GLU A 119 3.56 -9.57 3.74
CA GLU A 119 3.01 -8.23 4.00
C GLU A 119 4.12 -7.15 3.96
N LEU A 120 5.35 -7.49 4.35
CA LEU A 120 6.51 -6.60 4.26
C LEU A 120 6.85 -6.22 2.81
N HIS A 121 6.88 -7.18 1.88
CA HIS A 121 7.14 -6.87 0.47
C HIS A 121 6.04 -6.00 -0.14
N LEU A 122 4.78 -6.28 0.20
CA LEU A 122 3.66 -5.42 -0.18
C LEU A 122 3.82 -4.00 0.39
N SER A 123 4.25 -3.87 1.64
CA SER A 123 4.50 -2.58 2.29
C SER A 123 5.59 -1.77 1.59
N ILE A 124 6.74 -2.40 1.32
CA ILE A 124 7.87 -1.77 0.63
C ILE A 124 7.44 -1.27 -0.74
N TYR A 125 6.78 -2.13 -1.52
CA TYR A 125 6.28 -1.77 -2.84
C TYR A 125 5.30 -0.59 -2.77
N THR A 126 4.29 -0.68 -1.89
CA THR A 126 3.25 0.35 -1.77
C THR A 126 3.82 1.71 -1.39
N LYS A 127 4.82 1.74 -0.49
CA LYS A 127 5.53 2.97 -0.10
C LYS A 127 6.38 3.52 -1.23
N ALA A 128 7.09 2.66 -1.96
CA ALA A 128 7.96 3.06 -3.07
C ALA A 128 7.17 3.64 -4.26
N THR A 129 5.95 3.13 -4.51
CA THR A 129 5.10 3.59 -5.62
C THR A 129 4.04 4.61 -5.21
N ASP A 130 3.94 4.94 -3.92
CA ASP A 130 2.88 5.77 -3.32
C ASP A 130 1.42 5.29 -3.63
N ARG A 131 1.24 3.98 -3.86
CA ARG A 131 -0.04 3.38 -4.27
C ARG A 131 -0.91 2.97 -3.07
N PHE A 132 -1.26 3.94 -2.23
CA PHE A 132 -1.99 3.67 -0.99
C PHE A 132 -3.50 3.47 -1.21
N PHE A 133 -3.99 2.28 -0.86
CA PHE A 133 -5.42 2.04 -0.77
C PHE A 133 -5.98 2.52 0.59
N PRO A 134 -7.15 3.17 0.64
CA PRO A 134 -7.76 3.62 1.88
C PRO A 134 -8.12 2.46 2.81
N LYS A 135 -7.51 2.44 4.01
CA LYS A 135 -7.82 1.44 5.05
C LYS A 135 -9.19 1.66 5.72
N ARG A 136 -9.66 2.91 5.76
CA ARG A 136 -10.95 3.30 6.35
C ARG A 136 -11.72 4.11 5.33
N SER A 137 -12.93 3.65 5.00
CA SER A 137 -13.89 4.31 4.11
C SER A 137 -15.28 3.92 4.60
N ALA A 138 -16.26 4.82 4.50
CA ALA A 138 -17.66 4.49 4.81
C ALA A 138 -18.21 3.36 3.92
N TYR A 139 -17.55 3.11 2.78
CA TYR A 139 -17.85 2.04 1.84
C TYR A 139 -16.99 0.79 2.05
N ALA A 140 -16.14 0.77 3.08
CA ALA A 140 -15.33 -0.39 3.40
C ALA A 140 -16.21 -1.47 4.06
N GLY A 141 -16.51 -2.52 3.31
CA GLY A 141 -17.33 -3.63 3.76
C GLY A 141 -17.11 -4.87 2.91
N GLY A 142 -17.70 -5.98 3.33
CA GLY A 142 -17.70 -7.21 2.55
C GLY A 142 -16.31 -7.81 2.32
N LEU A 143 -16.04 -8.23 1.07
CA LEU A 143 -14.77 -8.86 0.66
C LEU A 143 -13.56 -7.95 0.89
N LEU A 144 -13.73 -6.63 0.80
CA LEU A 144 -12.64 -5.68 0.93
C LEU A 144 -11.93 -5.80 2.29
N LEU A 145 -12.68 -6.05 3.37
CA LEU A 145 -12.14 -6.20 4.72
C LEU A 145 -11.11 -7.34 4.83
N PHE A 146 -11.24 -8.37 3.99
CA PHE A 146 -10.36 -9.54 4.01
C PHE A 146 -9.02 -9.30 3.30
N LEU A 147 -8.94 -8.28 2.46
CA LEU A 147 -7.75 -7.92 1.69
C LEU A 147 -6.96 -6.76 2.29
N LEU A 148 -7.50 -6.03 3.26
CA LEU A 148 -6.80 -4.92 3.90
C LEU A 148 -5.57 -5.41 4.69
N ARG A 149 -4.45 -4.69 4.55
CA ARG A 149 -3.15 -4.98 5.17
C ARG A 149 -2.57 -3.74 5.85
N ASN A 150 -1.66 -3.95 6.80
CA ASN A 150 -0.94 -2.90 7.50
C ASN A 150 0.29 -2.46 6.70
N ILE A 151 0.11 -1.43 5.86
CA ILE A 151 1.21 -0.93 5.02
C ILE A 151 2.26 -0.15 5.82
N MET A 152 1.87 0.63 6.82
CA MET A 152 2.83 1.46 7.57
C MET A 152 3.70 0.62 8.50
N TYR A 153 3.07 -0.31 9.22
CA TYR A 153 3.68 -1.21 10.20
C TYR A 153 3.31 -2.66 9.84
N PRO A 154 3.97 -3.25 8.82
CA PRO A 154 3.65 -4.60 8.38
C PRO A 154 4.05 -5.63 9.45
N ASP A 155 3.26 -6.68 9.57
CA ASP A 155 3.61 -7.81 10.41
C ASP A 155 4.70 -8.64 9.71
N ARG A 156 5.85 -8.80 10.36
CA ARG A 156 6.99 -9.54 9.81
C ARG A 156 6.75 -11.06 9.81
N SER A 157 5.79 -11.54 10.60
CA SER A 157 5.45 -12.96 10.70
C SER A 157 4.42 -13.41 9.65
N LYS A 158 3.73 -12.47 9.00
CA LYS A 158 2.71 -12.78 7.98
C LYS A 158 3.36 -13.08 6.63
N THR A 159 3.66 -14.36 6.47
CA THR A 159 4.06 -14.97 5.21
C THR A 159 2.88 -15.72 4.61
N ARG A 160 2.70 -15.64 3.29
CA ARG A 160 1.75 -16.50 2.58
C ARG A 160 2.14 -17.96 2.82
N HIS A 161 1.29 -18.74 3.47
CA HIS A 161 1.46 -20.18 3.54
C HIS A 161 1.21 -20.74 2.14
N CYS A 162 2.29 -21.02 1.41
CA CYS A 162 2.18 -21.87 0.23
C CYS A 162 1.98 -23.28 0.78
N SER A 163 0.73 -23.77 0.82
CA SER A 163 0.45 -25.19 0.98
C SER A 163 1.01 -25.92 -0.24
N GLY A 164 2.31 -26.25 -0.15
CA GLY A 164 2.97 -27.16 -1.05
C GLY A 164 2.31 -28.53 -0.93
N ARG A 165 2.02 -29.12 -2.10
CA ARG A 165 1.81 -30.56 -2.22
C ARG A 165 3.09 -31.30 -1.87
#